data_AF-A0A8J9YTG0-F1
#
_entry.id   AF-A0A8J9YTG0-F1
#
_cell.length_a   1.000
_cell.length_b   1.000
_cell.length_c   1.000
_cell.angle_alpha   90.00
_cell.angle_beta   90.00
_cell.angle_gamma   90.00
#
_symmetry.space_group_name_H-M   'P 1'
#
loop_
_entity.id
_entity.type
_entity.pdbx_description
1 polymer ?
#
loop_
_entity_poly.entity_id
_entity_poly.type
_entity_poly.pdbx_seq_one_letter_code
_entity_poly.pdbx_strand_id
1 'polypeptide(L)'
;MARPGDDEFEWNDFDFSDFSDFEDDFDEIEAESDSEEYDPVGGGNATSAGAGGRAELACDVCGKVYKYAGSLSKHKAKDHGTSTEAPQPGTSKAPQPGTSKTGEERGSPDNTSLTGPDKATKSKRKLRVKRPASVFQKEDALKEGPELVKGALEVAAAYRPWLLEFGSMTTPGNSAAKAAEAILGIVGTPDFNNFAIALCALLWIVIIAGDQSVLCNAATEAMWAEYYNMCTSDGYYSLWDSSMASIGKSQCPLLYQFVSRKVLEGLLRKKHSVDVPSASASNTDITISSHEEQVLRYIAGYIPHALLRRYQRFSNKTAQVYVAVLQKWKVSAVTKTQTTFLEYTKGWVDRVNRGGLFLVTDDVYLFFRVVEKVVRTTANFDQVCKHKLTGIKEDIMKNLESNYLVNHYWSTRLACSITSEKASIALLETVLSYYVSLRCRSFAEAYMLVTNHRNKNASKKGEKCLRKSLNKS
;
A
#
# COMPACT_ATOMS: atom_id res chain seq x y z
N MET A 1 22.53 20.66 -41.30
CA MET A 1 23.58 20.11 -40.42
C MET A 1 23.44 20.78 -39.07
N ALA A 2 22.70 20.16 -38.14
CA ALA A 2 22.44 20.69 -36.81
C ALA A 2 23.59 20.32 -35.87
N ARG A 3 23.93 21.24 -34.95
CA ARG A 3 25.00 21.08 -33.95
C ARG A 3 24.60 20.01 -32.93
N PRO A 4 25.48 19.05 -32.58
CA PRO A 4 25.30 18.21 -31.40
C PRO A 4 25.69 19.04 -30.17
N GLY A 5 24.73 19.40 -29.32
CA GLY A 5 25.01 20.18 -28.11
C GLY A 5 23.83 20.64 -27.26
N ASP A 6 22.61 20.71 -27.80
CA ASP A 6 21.46 21.31 -27.09
C ASP A 6 20.35 20.30 -26.80
N ASP A 7 20.67 19.23 -26.05
CA ASP A 7 19.66 18.49 -25.29
C ASP A 7 19.70 19.01 -23.84
N GLU A 8 19.09 20.17 -23.62
CA GLU A 8 18.78 20.69 -22.28
C GLU A 8 17.75 19.75 -21.65
N PHE A 9 18.24 18.73 -20.94
CA PHE A 9 17.43 17.93 -20.04
C PHE A 9 17.03 18.84 -18.85
N GLU A 10 15.82 19.40 -18.90
CA GLU A 10 15.26 20.21 -17.81
C GLU A 10 14.98 19.33 -16.59
N TRP A 11 15.77 19.53 -15.53
CA TRP A 11 15.69 18.77 -14.27
C TRP A 11 14.54 19.18 -13.34
N ASN A 12 13.58 19.98 -13.81
CA ASN A 12 12.44 20.45 -13.02
C ASN A 12 11.47 19.32 -12.60
N ASP A 13 11.60 18.12 -13.16
CA ASP A 13 10.79 16.95 -12.78
C ASP A 13 11.25 16.25 -11.49
N PHE A 14 12.45 16.57 -10.98
CA PHE A 14 12.93 16.09 -9.69
C PHE A 14 12.93 17.24 -8.66
N ASP A 15 11.75 17.75 -8.34
CA ASP A 15 11.60 18.70 -7.25
C ASP A 15 11.75 17.96 -5.90
N PHE A 16 12.87 18.21 -5.22
CA PHE A 16 13.22 17.58 -3.95
C PHE A 16 12.72 18.37 -2.73
N SER A 17 12.01 19.49 -2.93
CA SER A 17 11.31 20.21 -1.85
C SER A 17 10.11 19.43 -1.30
N ASP A 18 9.65 18.40 -2.03
CA ASP A 18 8.57 17.49 -1.64
C ASP A 18 8.89 16.68 -0.35
N PHE A 19 10.16 16.66 0.10
CA PHE A 19 10.54 16.07 1.39
C PHE A 19 10.29 16.98 2.60
N SER A 20 10.28 18.31 2.40
CA SER A 20 9.85 19.27 3.41
C SER A 20 8.35 19.53 3.34
N ASP A 21 7.74 19.50 2.15
CA ASP A 21 6.29 19.72 1.98
C ASP A 21 5.43 18.55 2.46
N PHE A 22 6.01 17.35 2.62
CA PHE A 22 5.31 16.21 3.22
C PHE A 22 4.92 16.44 4.70
N GLU A 23 5.49 17.45 5.38
CA GLU A 23 5.05 17.86 6.74
C GLU A 23 3.70 18.61 6.72
N ASP A 24 3.36 19.35 5.66
CA ASP A 24 2.13 20.16 5.58
C ASP A 24 0.90 19.39 5.04
N ASP A 25 1.10 18.25 4.37
CA ASP A 25 0.02 17.48 3.72
C ASP A 25 -0.88 16.66 4.66
N PHE A 26 -0.41 16.35 5.86
CA PHE A 26 -1.13 15.45 6.76
C PHE A 26 -2.34 16.13 7.42
N ASP A 27 -2.30 17.45 7.58
CA ASP A 27 -3.40 18.27 8.09
C ASP A 27 -4.62 18.24 7.13
N GLU A 28 -4.44 17.91 5.84
CA GLU A 28 -5.54 17.80 4.87
C GLU A 28 -6.23 16.43 4.91
N ILE A 29 -5.49 15.35 5.19
CA ILE A 29 -6.07 14.01 5.45
C ILE A 29 -6.92 14.01 6.74
N GLU A 30 -6.60 14.87 7.70
CA GLU A 30 -7.34 15.06 8.95
C GLU A 30 -8.77 15.60 8.70
N ALA A 31 -8.95 16.50 7.73
CA ALA A 31 -10.25 17.11 7.45
C ALA A 31 -11.26 16.18 6.76
N GLU A 32 -10.79 15.19 5.97
CA GLU A 32 -11.67 14.23 5.29
C GLU A 32 -12.03 13.00 6.14
N SER A 33 -11.35 12.77 7.28
CA SER A 33 -11.57 11.58 8.13
C SER A 33 -12.63 11.79 9.20
N ASP A 34 -12.80 13.02 9.69
CA ASP A 34 -13.74 13.35 10.78
C ASP A 34 -15.11 13.83 10.25
N SER A 35 -15.33 13.85 8.93
CA SER A 35 -16.59 14.29 8.31
C SER A 35 -17.55 13.15 7.93
N GLU A 36 -17.26 11.90 8.28
CA GLU A 36 -18.24 10.81 8.17
C GLU A 36 -19.19 10.88 9.39
N GLU A 37 -20.18 11.77 9.25
CA GLU A 37 -21.31 11.93 10.16
C GLU A 37 -22.12 10.63 10.18
N TYR A 38 -21.87 9.81 11.20
CA TYR A 38 -22.66 8.63 11.50
C TYR A 38 -23.97 9.11 12.12
N ASP A 39 -25.07 9.12 11.35
CA ASP A 39 -26.41 9.44 11.85
C ASP A 39 -26.77 8.50 13.03
N PRO A 40 -26.84 9.01 14.27
CA PRO A 40 -27.33 8.21 15.38
C PRO A 40 -28.86 8.27 15.36
N VAL A 41 -29.47 7.19 14.86
CA VAL A 41 -30.90 6.96 15.07
C VAL A 41 -31.14 6.73 16.56
N GLY A 42 -31.72 7.74 17.22
CA GLY A 42 -32.65 7.55 18.33
C GLY A 42 -32.11 7.66 19.76
N GLY A 43 -32.22 8.87 20.32
CA GLY A 43 -32.94 9.09 21.59
C GLY A 43 -32.21 8.89 22.92
N GLY A 44 -31.99 10.00 23.65
CA GLY A 44 -31.77 9.95 25.09
C GLY A 44 -31.08 11.18 25.67
N ASN A 45 -31.86 12.15 26.16
CA ASN A 45 -31.43 13.32 26.92
C ASN A 45 -30.52 12.95 28.12
N ALA A 46 -29.35 13.56 28.22
CA ALA A 46 -28.70 13.85 29.50
C ALA A 46 -27.72 15.02 29.37
N THR A 47 -28.11 16.15 29.98
CA THR A 47 -27.28 17.30 30.26
C THR A 47 -26.12 16.92 31.19
N SER A 48 -24.88 17.27 30.83
CA SER A 48 -23.82 17.47 31.82
C SER A 48 -22.87 18.59 31.39
N ALA A 49 -22.73 19.54 32.31
CA ALA A 49 -21.89 20.71 32.21
C ALA A 49 -20.42 20.34 32.48
N GLY A 50 -19.52 20.84 31.64
CA GLY A 50 -18.08 20.75 31.80
C GLY A 50 -17.41 21.90 31.05
N ALA A 51 -17.39 23.06 31.69
CA ALA A 51 -16.91 24.32 31.13
C ALA A 51 -15.39 24.31 30.91
N GLY A 52 -15.01 24.39 29.64
CA GLY A 52 -13.68 24.75 29.16
C GLY A 52 -13.79 25.42 27.79
N GLY A 53 -14.77 26.33 27.63
CA GLY A 53 -15.05 26.99 26.36
C GLY A 53 -13.93 27.96 26.00
N ARG A 54 -13.07 27.58 25.05
CA ARG A 54 -12.28 28.56 24.30
C ARG A 54 -13.26 29.43 23.53
N ALA A 55 -13.18 30.75 23.73
CA ALA A 55 -14.02 31.71 23.05
C ALA A 55 -13.88 31.54 21.53
N GLU A 56 -15.02 31.42 20.85
CA GLU A 56 -15.06 31.35 19.40
C GLU A 56 -14.63 32.70 18.80
N LEU A 57 -13.88 32.66 17.70
CA LEU A 57 -13.27 33.84 17.09
C LEU A 57 -14.04 34.23 15.82
N ALA A 58 -14.78 35.32 15.88
CA ALA A 58 -15.52 35.84 14.73
C ALA A 58 -14.63 36.67 13.79
N CYS A 59 -14.85 36.54 12.49
CA CYS A 59 -14.27 37.43 11.49
C CYS A 59 -14.91 38.81 11.58
N ASP A 60 -14.08 39.83 11.71
CA ASP A 60 -14.47 41.23 11.77
C ASP A 60 -15.04 41.77 10.46
N VAL A 61 -14.72 41.13 9.33
CA VAL A 61 -15.21 41.58 8.01
C VAL A 61 -16.55 40.93 7.63
N CYS A 62 -16.73 39.63 7.87
CA CYS A 62 -17.93 38.90 7.43
C CYS A 62 -18.74 38.23 8.54
N GLY A 63 -18.31 38.32 9.80
CA GLY A 63 -19.02 37.78 10.96
C GLY A 63 -18.96 36.25 11.12
N LYS A 64 -18.31 35.52 10.20
CA LYS A 64 -18.16 34.06 10.31
C LYS A 64 -17.33 33.69 11.54
N VAL A 65 -17.77 32.68 12.27
CA VAL A 65 -17.19 32.28 13.56
C VAL A 65 -16.28 31.06 13.37
N TYR A 66 -15.06 31.13 13.92
CA TYR A 66 -14.03 30.11 13.78
C TYR A 66 -13.58 29.60 15.15
N LYS A 67 -13.34 28.29 15.23
CA LYS A 67 -12.89 27.63 16.46
C LYS A 67 -11.41 27.88 16.79
N TYR A 68 -10.60 28.21 15.78
CA TYR A 68 -9.15 28.39 15.91
C TYR A 68 -8.66 29.66 15.20
N ALA A 69 -7.68 30.35 15.80
CA ALA A 69 -7.12 31.59 15.25
C ALA A 69 -6.48 31.40 13.87
N GLY A 70 -5.83 30.25 13.63
CA GLY A 70 -5.22 29.94 12.34
C GLY A 70 -6.25 29.85 11.21
N SER A 71 -7.44 29.29 11.47
CA SER A 71 -8.53 29.22 10.51
C SER A 71 -9.09 30.61 10.19
N LEU A 72 -9.21 31.48 11.20
CA LEU A 72 -9.61 32.88 11.00
C LEU A 72 -8.57 33.64 10.16
N SER A 73 -7.27 33.49 10.43
CA SER A 73 -6.21 34.13 9.63
C SER A 73 -6.18 33.65 8.18
N LYS A 74 -6.34 32.34 7.93
CA LYS A 74 -6.42 31.79 6.55
C LYS A 74 -7.65 32.34 5.82
N HIS A 75 -8.80 32.42 6.49
CA HIS A 75 -10.00 33.02 5.93
C HIS A 75 -9.82 34.51 5.61
N LYS A 76 -9.25 35.31 6.52
CA LYS A 76 -8.97 36.74 6.29
C LYS A 76 -8.01 36.97 5.12
N ALA A 77 -6.96 36.14 5.00
CA ALA A 77 -6.03 36.22 3.89
C ALA A 77 -6.69 35.85 2.55
N LYS A 78 -7.51 34.80 2.52
CA LYS A 78 -8.12 34.26 1.30
C LYS A 78 -9.32 35.07 0.82
N ASP A 79 -10.25 35.39 1.71
CA ASP A 79 -11.56 35.96 1.35
C ASP A 79 -11.58 37.49 1.49
N HIS A 80 -10.63 38.06 2.23
CA HIS A 80 -10.56 39.50 2.50
C HIS A 80 -9.22 40.14 2.11
N GLY A 81 -8.25 39.36 1.59
CA GLY A 81 -6.96 39.87 1.13
C GLY A 81 -6.13 40.57 2.22
N THR A 82 -6.46 40.40 3.50
CA THR A 82 -5.81 41.11 4.61
C THR A 82 -4.71 40.25 5.20
N SER A 83 -3.47 40.46 4.74
CA SER A 83 -2.30 39.96 5.44
C SER A 83 -2.06 40.80 6.70
N THR A 84 -2.00 40.17 7.86
CA THR A 84 -1.79 40.85 9.14
C THR A 84 -0.29 41.02 9.36
N GLU A 85 0.28 42.16 8.95
CA GLU A 85 1.60 42.59 9.42
C GLU A 85 1.49 43.07 10.87
N ALA A 86 2.35 42.54 11.74
CA ALA A 86 2.39 42.89 13.17
C ALA A 86 3.00 44.30 13.38
N PRO A 87 2.57 45.08 14.40
CA PRO A 87 3.08 46.42 14.64
C PRO A 87 4.44 46.42 15.37
N GLN A 88 5.41 47.20 14.89
CA GLN A 88 6.61 47.58 15.64
C GLN A 88 6.40 48.87 16.44
N PRO A 89 7.04 49.04 17.62
CA PRO A 89 6.97 50.27 18.41
C PRO A 89 8.11 51.26 18.07
N GLY A 90 7.71 52.43 17.56
CA GLY A 90 8.19 53.81 17.75
C GLY A 90 9.69 54.16 17.84
N THR A 91 10.10 55.19 17.08
CA THR A 91 10.78 56.40 17.62
C THR A 91 10.64 57.59 16.66
N SER A 92 10.56 58.78 17.25
CA SER A 92 10.24 60.08 16.66
C SER A 92 11.51 60.90 16.34
N LYS A 93 11.50 61.70 15.26
CA LYS A 93 11.97 63.12 15.22
C LYS A 93 11.74 63.80 13.86
N ALA A 94 11.42 65.09 13.94
CA ALA A 94 10.99 66.02 12.90
C ALA A 94 12.18 66.85 12.29
N PRO A 95 11.99 68.00 11.59
CA PRO A 95 11.56 68.16 10.20
C PRO A 95 12.44 69.14 9.36
N GLN A 96 12.07 69.34 8.08
CA GLN A 96 12.32 70.48 7.15
C GLN A 96 13.13 70.17 5.85
N PRO A 97 13.09 71.02 4.79
CA PRO A 97 11.91 71.55 4.08
C PRO A 97 12.04 71.56 2.53
N GLY A 98 10.90 71.64 1.83
CA GLY A 98 10.71 72.43 0.59
C GLY A 98 11.18 71.85 -0.75
N THR A 99 10.25 71.64 -1.68
CA THR A 99 10.02 72.55 -2.83
C THR A 99 8.91 72.04 -3.76
N SER A 100 8.08 72.97 -4.21
CA SER A 100 6.90 72.81 -5.05
C SER A 100 7.22 72.80 -6.55
N LYS A 101 6.38 72.15 -7.36
CA LYS A 101 5.82 72.59 -8.68
C LYS A 101 5.08 71.40 -9.33
N THR A 102 3.74 71.40 -9.36
CA THR A 102 2.82 71.86 -10.43
C THR A 102 2.97 71.14 -11.76
N GLY A 103 1.89 70.50 -12.21
CA GLY A 103 1.69 70.06 -13.61
C GLY A 103 0.56 69.04 -13.74
N GLU A 104 -0.64 69.52 -14.10
CA GLU A 104 -1.78 68.74 -14.58
C GLU A 104 -1.46 68.06 -15.93
N GLU A 105 -1.97 66.84 -16.18
CA GLU A 105 -2.98 66.55 -17.22
C GLU A 105 -3.11 65.04 -17.54
N ARG A 106 -4.37 64.60 -17.54
CA ARG A 106 -5.07 63.55 -18.34
C ARG A 106 -4.27 62.43 -19.02
N GLY A 107 -4.71 61.18 -18.74
CA GLY A 107 -4.57 60.04 -19.67
C GLY A 107 -5.12 58.73 -19.09
N SER A 108 -6.18 58.21 -19.70
CA SER A 108 -6.93 56.98 -19.37
C SER A 108 -6.14 55.67 -19.61
N PRO A 109 -6.69 54.48 -19.22
CA PRO A 109 -5.91 53.35 -18.75
C PRO A 109 -5.49 52.38 -19.86
N ASP A 110 -4.29 51.80 -19.70
CA ASP A 110 -3.88 50.59 -20.40
C ASP A 110 -3.93 49.42 -19.40
N ASN A 111 -4.85 48.51 -19.66
CA ASN A 111 -5.22 47.41 -18.78
C ASN A 111 -4.35 46.20 -19.15
N THR A 112 -3.10 46.18 -18.69
CA THR A 112 -2.24 45.00 -18.81
C THR A 112 -2.38 44.16 -17.55
N SER A 113 -3.36 43.26 -17.55
CA SER A 113 -3.46 42.21 -16.55
C SER A 113 -2.25 41.28 -16.67
N LEU A 114 -1.31 41.41 -15.75
CA LEU A 114 -0.33 40.38 -15.46
C LEU A 114 -1.09 39.18 -14.91
N THR A 115 -1.38 38.21 -15.77
CA THR A 115 -1.79 36.87 -15.36
C THR A 115 -0.63 36.26 -14.60
N GLY A 116 -0.74 36.26 -13.27
CA GLY A 116 0.13 35.48 -12.40
C GLY A 116 0.02 34.00 -12.79
N PRO A 117 1.11 33.22 -12.69
CA PRO A 117 1.05 31.79 -12.96
C PRO A 117 0.11 31.16 -11.93
N ASP A 118 -1.06 30.75 -12.38
CA ASP A 118 -1.96 29.89 -11.64
C ASP A 118 -1.15 28.66 -11.20
N LYS A 119 -0.82 28.59 -9.90
CA LYS A 119 -0.32 27.38 -9.27
C LYS A 119 -1.47 26.38 -9.33
N ALA A 120 -1.55 25.65 -10.44
CA ALA A 120 -2.39 24.48 -10.57
C ALA A 120 -1.95 23.49 -9.48
N THR A 121 -2.68 23.45 -8.37
CA THR A 121 -2.59 22.42 -7.35
C THR A 121 -2.89 21.10 -8.05
N LYS A 122 -1.83 20.39 -8.48
CA LYS A 122 -1.93 19.05 -9.06
C LYS A 122 -2.59 18.18 -8.01
N SER A 123 -3.84 17.76 -8.27
CA SER A 123 -4.56 16.82 -7.42
C SER A 123 -3.70 15.59 -7.20
N LYS A 124 -3.32 15.34 -5.93
CA LYS A 124 -2.50 14.19 -5.57
C LYS A 124 -3.23 12.91 -5.95
N ARG A 125 -2.56 12.08 -6.75
CA ARG A 125 -3.08 10.81 -7.23
C ARG A 125 -3.24 9.86 -6.05
N LYS A 126 -4.47 9.65 -5.58
CA LYS A 126 -4.79 8.63 -4.56
C LYS A 126 -4.34 7.26 -5.08
N LEU A 127 -3.54 6.52 -4.30
CA LEU A 127 -3.12 5.16 -4.62
C LEU A 127 -4.36 4.30 -4.91
N ARG A 128 -4.52 3.87 -6.16
CA ARG A 128 -5.56 2.90 -6.52
C ARG A 128 -4.89 1.56 -6.61
N VAL A 129 -4.61 0.97 -5.44
CA VAL A 129 -4.20 -0.44 -5.38
C VAL A 129 -5.35 -1.24 -5.99
N LYS A 130 -5.19 -1.63 -7.25
CA LYS A 130 -6.15 -2.47 -7.94
C LYS A 130 -5.61 -3.87 -7.86
N ARG A 131 -6.42 -4.77 -7.32
CA ARG A 131 -6.14 -6.20 -7.45
C ARG A 131 -6.07 -6.53 -8.94
N PRO A 132 -5.05 -7.26 -9.40
CA PRO A 132 -5.02 -7.74 -10.78
C PRO A 132 -6.34 -8.45 -11.09
N ALA A 133 -6.89 -8.21 -12.27
CA ALA A 133 -8.07 -8.93 -12.70
C ALA A 133 -7.74 -10.44 -12.72
N SER A 134 -8.57 -11.24 -12.06
CA SER A 134 -8.46 -12.70 -12.07
C SER A 134 -8.51 -13.19 -13.51
N VAL A 135 -7.53 -13.99 -13.92
CA VAL A 135 -7.54 -14.67 -15.22
C VAL A 135 -8.41 -15.92 -15.11
N PHE A 136 -8.42 -16.57 -13.95
CA PHE A 136 -9.32 -17.68 -13.66
C PHE A 136 -10.76 -17.18 -13.54
N GLN A 137 -11.67 -17.67 -14.38
CA GLN A 137 -13.06 -17.23 -14.44
C GLN A 137 -14.02 -18.27 -13.87
N LYS A 138 -15.31 -17.90 -13.78
CA LYS A 138 -16.38 -18.80 -13.32
C LYS A 138 -16.44 -20.06 -14.18
N GLU A 139 -16.30 -19.91 -15.49
CA GLU A 139 -16.39 -21.00 -16.45
C GLU A 139 -15.31 -22.07 -16.21
N ASP A 140 -14.10 -21.63 -15.84
CA ASP A 140 -13.00 -22.53 -15.47
C ASP A 140 -13.31 -23.27 -14.16
N ALA A 141 -13.85 -22.56 -13.16
CA ALA A 141 -14.28 -23.15 -11.90
C ALA A 141 -15.38 -24.21 -12.10
N LEU A 142 -16.36 -23.95 -12.98
CA LEU A 142 -17.43 -24.91 -13.29
C LEU A 142 -16.92 -26.11 -14.09
N LYS A 143 -15.94 -25.90 -14.98
CA LYS A 143 -15.31 -26.97 -15.79
C LYS A 143 -14.45 -27.90 -14.95
N GLU A 144 -13.63 -27.36 -14.04
CA GLU A 144 -12.75 -28.14 -13.18
C GLU A 144 -13.44 -28.64 -11.89
N GLY A 145 -14.56 -28.03 -11.53
CA GLY A 145 -15.34 -28.28 -10.32
C GLY A 145 -15.65 -29.75 -10.05
N PRO A 146 -16.20 -30.53 -11.02
CA PRO A 146 -16.51 -31.94 -10.81
C PRO A 146 -15.33 -32.80 -10.33
N GLU A 147 -14.13 -32.58 -10.87
CA GLU A 147 -12.94 -33.33 -10.43
C GLU A 147 -12.49 -32.89 -9.03
N LEU A 148 -12.64 -31.62 -8.67
CA LEU A 148 -12.37 -31.13 -7.32
C LEU A 148 -13.35 -31.71 -6.28
N VAL A 149 -14.64 -31.80 -6.63
CA VAL A 149 -15.67 -32.41 -5.77
C VAL A 149 -15.40 -33.89 -5.57
N LYS A 150 -15.07 -34.62 -6.64
CA LYS A 150 -14.66 -36.02 -6.58
C LYS A 150 -13.45 -36.21 -5.67
N GLY A 151 -12.38 -35.44 -5.87
CA GLY A 151 -11.18 -35.52 -5.02
C GLY A 151 -11.47 -35.18 -3.55
N ALA A 152 -12.37 -34.22 -3.28
CA ALA A 152 -12.80 -33.90 -1.92
C ALA A 152 -13.57 -35.07 -1.26
N LEU A 153 -14.41 -35.77 -2.03
CA LEU A 153 -15.15 -36.95 -1.57
C LEU A 153 -14.21 -38.15 -1.32
N GLU A 154 -13.21 -38.38 -2.17
CA GLU A 154 -12.19 -39.41 -1.96
C GLU A 154 -11.42 -39.15 -0.66
N VAL A 155 -11.02 -37.90 -0.41
CA VAL A 155 -10.36 -37.49 0.83
C VAL A 155 -11.29 -37.67 2.04
N ALA A 156 -12.59 -37.35 1.91
CA ALA A 156 -13.59 -37.53 2.95
C ALA A 156 -13.81 -39.01 3.31
N ALA A 157 -13.94 -39.89 2.31
CA ALA A 157 -14.08 -41.33 2.50
C ALA A 157 -12.85 -41.94 3.20
N ALA A 158 -11.65 -41.47 2.86
CA ALA A 158 -10.39 -41.94 3.46
C ALA A 158 -9.94 -41.16 4.72
N TYR A 159 -10.77 -40.23 5.24
CA TYR A 159 -10.34 -39.35 6.33
C TYR A 159 -10.22 -40.10 7.65
N ARG A 160 -8.99 -40.42 8.07
CA ARG A 160 -8.72 -41.26 9.26
C ARG A 160 -9.53 -40.92 10.51
N PRO A 161 -9.71 -39.65 10.92
CA PRO A 161 -10.53 -39.34 12.09
C PRO A 161 -12.01 -39.78 11.98
N TRP A 162 -12.54 -39.91 10.77
CA TRP A 162 -13.90 -40.40 10.52
C TRP A 162 -14.00 -41.92 10.43
N LEU A 163 -12.85 -42.61 10.33
CA LEU A 163 -12.76 -44.07 10.29
C LEU A 163 -12.49 -44.68 11.68
N LEU A 164 -12.41 -43.86 12.73
CA LEU A 164 -12.28 -44.35 14.09
C LEU A 164 -13.53 -45.12 14.50
N GLU A 165 -13.34 -46.34 15.01
CA GLU A 165 -14.40 -47.19 15.53
C GLU A 165 -14.40 -47.13 17.05
N PHE A 166 -15.58 -46.91 17.65
CA PHE A 166 -15.77 -46.94 19.10
C PHE A 166 -16.71 -48.10 19.43
N GLY A 167 -16.15 -49.32 19.48
CA GLY A 167 -16.92 -50.55 19.66
C GLY A 167 -17.90 -50.76 18.49
N SER A 168 -19.17 -51.02 18.80
CA SER A 168 -20.22 -51.22 17.79
C SER A 168 -20.95 -49.93 17.39
N MET A 169 -20.57 -48.77 17.93
CA MET A 169 -21.26 -47.50 17.67
C MET A 169 -20.75 -46.86 16.38
N THR A 170 -21.67 -46.60 15.44
CA THR A 170 -21.38 -45.76 14.26
C THR A 170 -21.30 -44.30 14.68
N THR A 171 -20.12 -43.70 14.54
CA THR A 171 -19.94 -42.27 14.79
C THR A 171 -20.51 -41.43 13.63
N PRO A 172 -20.80 -40.14 13.85
CA PRO A 172 -21.14 -39.22 12.77
C PRO A 172 -20.07 -39.17 11.66
N GLY A 173 -18.80 -39.35 12.01
CA GLY A 173 -17.70 -39.46 11.05
C GLY A 173 -17.82 -40.70 10.18
N ASN A 174 -18.12 -41.87 10.76
CA ASN A 174 -18.31 -43.09 9.96
C ASN A 174 -19.49 -42.94 8.98
N SER A 175 -20.57 -42.29 9.43
CA SER A 175 -21.72 -41.98 8.57
C SER A 175 -21.34 -41.02 7.43
N ALA A 176 -20.52 -40.00 7.70
CA ALA A 176 -20.02 -39.08 6.69
C ALA A 176 -19.11 -39.77 5.66
N ALA A 177 -18.20 -40.65 6.11
CA ALA A 177 -17.34 -41.44 5.21
C ALA A 177 -18.16 -42.37 4.30
N LYS A 178 -19.12 -43.12 4.87
CA LYS A 178 -20.02 -43.99 4.08
C LYS A 178 -20.91 -43.20 3.11
N ALA A 179 -21.37 -42.02 3.50
CA ALA A 179 -22.10 -41.12 2.61
C ALA A 179 -21.21 -40.63 1.46
N ALA A 180 -19.95 -40.29 1.73
CA ALA A 180 -18.98 -39.92 0.69
C ALA A 180 -18.75 -41.06 -0.30
N GLU A 181 -18.56 -42.30 0.17
CA GLU A 181 -18.44 -43.50 -0.68
C GLU A 181 -19.68 -43.72 -1.55
N ALA A 182 -20.88 -43.51 -1.01
CA ALA A 182 -22.11 -43.63 -1.77
C ALA A 182 -22.22 -42.58 -2.89
N ILE A 183 -21.81 -41.34 -2.64
CA ILE A 183 -21.73 -40.30 -3.67
C ILE A 183 -20.65 -40.64 -4.70
N LEU A 184 -19.49 -41.17 -4.28
CA LEU A 184 -18.46 -41.64 -5.21
C LEU A 184 -18.96 -42.72 -6.17
N GLY A 185 -19.89 -43.57 -5.72
CA GLY A 185 -20.52 -44.59 -6.56
C GLY A 185 -21.36 -44.06 -7.72
N ILE A 186 -21.78 -42.79 -7.69
CA ILE A 186 -22.51 -42.13 -8.78
C ILE A 186 -21.66 -41.14 -9.59
N VAL A 187 -20.35 -41.09 -9.36
CA VAL A 187 -19.44 -40.25 -10.14
C VAL A 187 -19.50 -40.65 -11.62
N GLY A 188 -19.61 -39.65 -12.50
CA GLY A 188 -19.79 -39.86 -13.95
C GLY A 188 -21.26 -39.87 -14.40
N THR A 189 -22.21 -39.91 -13.47
CA THR A 189 -23.63 -39.71 -13.79
C THR A 189 -23.94 -38.23 -14.06
N PRO A 190 -25.00 -37.92 -14.82
CA PRO A 190 -25.48 -36.55 -14.99
C PRO A 190 -25.85 -35.88 -13.66
N ASP A 191 -26.41 -36.63 -12.72
CA ASP A 191 -26.83 -36.12 -11.41
C ASP A 191 -25.63 -35.64 -10.59
N PHE A 192 -24.55 -36.42 -10.55
CA PHE A 192 -23.31 -36.01 -9.89
C PHE A 192 -22.72 -34.74 -10.52
N ASN A 193 -22.66 -34.68 -11.86
CA ASN A 193 -22.13 -33.51 -12.55
C ASN A 193 -22.96 -32.25 -12.28
N ASN A 194 -24.29 -32.37 -12.32
CA ASN A 194 -25.21 -31.27 -12.01
C ASN A 194 -25.02 -30.77 -10.57
N PHE A 195 -24.92 -31.69 -9.61
CA PHE A 195 -24.62 -31.38 -8.22
C PHE A 195 -23.28 -30.65 -8.07
N ALA A 196 -22.21 -31.17 -8.68
CA ALA A 196 -20.89 -30.60 -8.57
C ALA A 196 -20.79 -29.19 -9.19
N ILE A 197 -21.41 -28.99 -10.36
CA ILE A 197 -21.49 -27.68 -11.02
C ILE A 197 -22.26 -26.68 -10.15
N ALA A 198 -23.40 -27.08 -9.59
CA ALA A 198 -24.20 -26.22 -8.71
C ALA A 198 -23.43 -25.83 -7.43
N LEU A 199 -22.74 -26.78 -6.81
CA LEU A 199 -21.90 -26.51 -5.63
C LEU A 199 -20.76 -25.53 -5.97
N CYS A 200 -20.08 -25.74 -7.10
CA CYS A 200 -19.01 -24.85 -7.55
C CYS A 200 -19.54 -23.46 -7.91
N ALA A 201 -20.77 -23.34 -8.44
CA ALA A 201 -21.40 -22.06 -8.71
C ALA A 201 -21.66 -21.26 -7.41
N LEU A 202 -22.11 -21.93 -6.34
CA LEU A 202 -22.27 -21.30 -5.03
C LEU A 202 -20.92 -20.87 -4.45
N LEU A 203 -19.92 -21.76 -4.47
CA LEU A 203 -18.58 -21.46 -3.98
C LEU A 203 -17.88 -20.37 -4.81
N TRP A 204 -18.24 -20.20 -6.09
CA TRP A 204 -17.70 -19.11 -6.88
C TRP A 204 -18.15 -17.74 -6.36
N ILE A 205 -19.40 -17.60 -5.92
CA ILE A 205 -19.93 -16.37 -5.29
C ILE A 205 -19.09 -16.03 -4.05
N VAL A 206 -18.79 -17.04 -3.24
CA VAL A 206 -17.90 -16.92 -2.08
C VAL A 206 -16.51 -16.40 -2.48
N ILE A 207 -15.90 -16.96 -3.52
CA ILE A 207 -14.55 -16.57 -3.97
C ILE A 207 -14.52 -15.12 -4.46
N ILE A 208 -15.51 -14.68 -5.23
CA ILE A 208 -15.54 -13.32 -5.79
C ILE A 208 -15.97 -12.25 -4.77
N ALA A 209 -16.56 -12.64 -3.63
CA ALA A 209 -16.85 -11.69 -2.55
C ALA A 209 -15.60 -10.96 -2.07
N GLY A 210 -14.44 -11.65 -2.08
CA GLY A 210 -13.16 -11.04 -1.75
C GLY A 210 -12.53 -10.20 -2.87
N ASP A 211 -13.06 -10.22 -4.10
CA ASP A 211 -12.47 -9.48 -5.22
C ASP A 211 -12.77 -7.98 -5.16
N GLN A 212 -13.77 -7.57 -4.37
CA GLN A 212 -14.10 -6.15 -4.14
C GLN A 212 -13.13 -5.47 -3.17
N SER A 213 -12.49 -6.24 -2.29
CA SER A 213 -11.56 -5.70 -1.31
C SER A 213 -10.18 -5.47 -1.92
N VAL A 214 -9.56 -4.36 -1.54
CA VAL A 214 -8.21 -4.00 -2.00
C VAL A 214 -7.16 -4.74 -1.19
N LEU A 215 -7.38 -4.91 0.12
CA LEU A 215 -6.47 -5.62 1.01
C LEU A 215 -6.76 -7.11 1.10
N CYS A 216 -5.71 -7.92 1.21
CA CYS A 216 -5.84 -9.37 1.28
C CYS A 216 -6.63 -9.83 2.53
N ASN A 217 -6.53 -9.13 3.66
CA ASN A 217 -7.23 -9.51 4.88
C ASN A 217 -8.72 -9.23 4.76
N ALA A 218 -9.10 -8.03 4.31
CA ALA A 218 -10.48 -7.66 4.04
C ALA A 218 -11.10 -8.60 3.00
N ALA A 219 -10.36 -8.93 1.93
CA ALA A 219 -10.79 -9.90 0.92
C ALA A 219 -11.05 -11.29 1.53
N THR A 220 -10.15 -11.73 2.42
CA THR A 220 -10.26 -13.03 3.09
C THR A 220 -11.44 -13.05 4.04
N GLU A 221 -11.67 -11.97 4.79
CA GLU A 221 -12.80 -11.81 5.70
C GLU A 221 -14.12 -11.80 4.95
N ALA A 222 -14.24 -11.01 3.86
CA ALA A 222 -15.42 -10.97 3.01
C ALA A 222 -15.74 -12.35 2.41
N MET A 223 -14.72 -13.05 1.90
CA MET A 223 -14.87 -14.41 1.38
C MET A 223 -15.35 -15.38 2.47
N TRP A 224 -14.77 -15.37 3.67
CA TRP A 224 -15.21 -16.28 4.73
C TRP A 224 -16.59 -15.93 5.29
N ALA A 225 -16.92 -14.65 5.41
CA ALA A 225 -18.26 -14.21 5.77
C ALA A 225 -19.30 -14.76 4.78
N GLU A 226 -19.03 -14.63 3.48
CA GLU A 226 -19.90 -15.17 2.43
C GLU A 226 -19.96 -16.69 2.45
N TYR A 227 -18.84 -17.36 2.74
CA TYR A 227 -18.81 -18.82 2.90
C TYR A 227 -19.75 -19.31 4.01
N TYR A 228 -19.72 -18.64 5.17
CA TYR A 228 -20.58 -19.01 6.29
C TYR A 228 -22.05 -18.68 6.00
N ASN A 229 -22.34 -17.53 5.38
CA ASN A 229 -23.68 -17.18 4.91
C ASN A 229 -24.24 -18.24 3.95
N MET A 230 -23.42 -18.66 2.96
CA MET A 230 -23.76 -19.72 2.02
C MET A 230 -24.06 -21.03 2.77
N CYS A 231 -23.20 -21.44 3.72
CA CYS A 231 -23.41 -22.67 4.50
C CYS A 231 -24.69 -22.65 5.36
N THR A 232 -25.23 -21.47 5.67
CA THR A 232 -26.50 -21.31 6.40
C THR A 232 -27.70 -21.08 5.50
N SER A 233 -27.51 -20.96 4.18
CA SER A 233 -28.59 -20.64 3.24
C SER A 233 -29.45 -21.86 2.89
N ASP A 234 -30.76 -21.65 2.67
CA ASP A 234 -31.68 -22.70 2.26
C ASP A 234 -31.29 -23.33 0.92
N GLY A 235 -30.71 -22.55 0.01
CA GLY A 235 -30.23 -23.03 -1.28
C GLY A 235 -29.10 -24.05 -1.16
N TYR A 236 -28.20 -23.85 -0.20
CA TYR A 236 -27.11 -24.79 0.08
C TYR A 236 -27.63 -26.11 0.65
N TYR A 237 -28.55 -26.07 1.64
CA TYR A 237 -29.14 -27.28 2.19
C TYR A 237 -30.00 -28.02 1.16
N SER A 238 -30.81 -27.30 0.37
CA SER A 238 -31.65 -27.88 -0.68
C SER A 238 -30.83 -28.60 -1.75
N LEU A 239 -29.67 -28.06 -2.12
CA LEU A 239 -28.75 -28.69 -3.06
C LEU A 239 -28.25 -30.04 -2.53
N TRP A 240 -27.76 -30.06 -1.30
CA TRP A 240 -27.28 -31.29 -0.67
C TRP A 240 -28.40 -32.30 -0.42
N ASP A 241 -29.57 -31.85 0.03
CA ASP A 241 -30.71 -32.71 0.30
C ASP A 241 -31.21 -33.41 -0.96
N SER A 242 -31.31 -32.67 -2.08
CA SER A 242 -31.66 -33.24 -3.39
C SER A 242 -30.64 -34.30 -3.81
N SER A 243 -29.34 -34.01 -3.66
CA SER A 243 -28.27 -34.95 -4.01
C SER A 243 -28.21 -36.17 -3.08
N MET A 244 -28.55 -36.04 -1.80
CA MET A 244 -28.57 -37.15 -0.85
C MET A 244 -29.81 -38.02 -1.02
N ALA A 245 -30.95 -37.40 -1.36
CA ALA A 245 -32.20 -38.10 -1.66
C ALA A 245 -32.07 -38.98 -2.91
N SER A 246 -31.37 -38.51 -3.96
CA SER A 246 -31.19 -39.29 -5.20
C SER A 246 -30.43 -40.61 -4.98
N ILE A 247 -29.55 -40.66 -3.97
CA ILE A 247 -28.81 -41.87 -3.57
C ILE A 247 -29.44 -42.61 -2.38
N GLY A 248 -30.63 -42.19 -1.93
CA GLY A 248 -31.35 -42.81 -0.81
C GLY A 248 -30.60 -42.73 0.53
N LYS A 249 -29.85 -41.65 0.76
CA LYS A 249 -29.10 -41.42 2.01
C LYS A 249 -29.72 -40.28 2.83
N SER A 250 -29.56 -40.38 4.15
CA SER A 250 -29.97 -39.32 5.08
C SER A 250 -28.99 -38.14 5.04
N GLN A 251 -29.44 -36.98 5.50
CA GLN A 251 -28.61 -35.78 5.59
C GLN A 251 -27.34 -35.99 6.42
N CYS A 252 -26.23 -35.39 6.00
CA CYS A 252 -24.97 -35.45 6.71
C CYS A 252 -24.23 -34.09 6.69
N PRO A 253 -24.59 -33.14 7.58
CA PRO A 253 -24.00 -31.79 7.59
C PRO A 253 -22.47 -31.78 7.73
N LEU A 254 -21.91 -32.76 8.46
CA LEU A 254 -20.47 -32.92 8.61
C LEU A 254 -19.76 -33.16 7.27
N LEU A 255 -20.35 -34.00 6.41
CA LEU A 255 -19.85 -34.24 5.06
C LEU A 255 -19.97 -32.96 4.22
N TYR A 256 -21.11 -32.29 4.29
CA TYR A 256 -21.39 -31.09 3.50
C TYR A 256 -20.32 -30.03 3.74
N GLN A 257 -20.06 -29.70 5.01
CA GLN A 257 -19.07 -28.70 5.39
C GLN A 257 -17.64 -29.10 4.99
N PHE A 258 -17.29 -30.39 5.14
CA PHE A 258 -15.97 -30.88 4.78
C PHE A 258 -15.71 -30.79 3.27
N VAL A 259 -16.64 -31.28 2.45
CA VAL A 259 -16.51 -31.27 0.99
C VAL A 259 -16.51 -29.85 0.47
N SER A 260 -17.47 -29.01 0.87
CA SER A 260 -17.55 -27.61 0.44
C SER A 260 -16.27 -26.83 0.76
N ARG A 261 -15.69 -27.03 1.95
CA ARG A 261 -14.42 -26.42 2.34
C ARG A 261 -13.26 -26.93 1.47
N LYS A 262 -13.17 -28.24 1.22
CA LYS A 262 -12.10 -28.82 0.40
C LYS A 262 -12.17 -28.36 -1.05
N VAL A 263 -13.38 -28.24 -1.60
CA VAL A 263 -13.62 -27.72 -2.95
C VAL A 263 -13.26 -26.24 -3.00
N LEU A 264 -13.64 -25.43 -2.01
CA LEU A 264 -13.23 -24.03 -1.90
C LEU A 264 -11.70 -23.89 -1.87
N GLU A 265 -11.01 -24.67 -1.03
CA GLU A 265 -9.54 -24.69 -0.96
C GLU A 265 -8.90 -25.07 -2.31
N GLY A 266 -9.50 -26.03 -3.03
CA GLY A 266 -9.07 -26.45 -4.37
C GLY A 266 -9.24 -25.33 -5.41
N LEU A 267 -10.41 -24.70 -5.45
CA LEU A 267 -10.72 -23.59 -6.36
C LEU A 267 -9.81 -22.39 -6.10
N LEU A 268 -9.58 -22.02 -4.84
CA LEU A 268 -8.65 -20.94 -4.48
C LEU A 268 -7.21 -21.25 -4.93
N ARG A 269 -6.76 -22.51 -4.79
CA ARG A 269 -5.44 -22.93 -5.27
C ARG A 269 -5.34 -22.81 -6.78
N LYS A 270 -6.38 -23.20 -7.52
CA LYS A 270 -6.44 -23.08 -8.99
C LYS A 270 -6.44 -21.62 -9.42
N LYS A 271 -7.31 -20.79 -8.85
CA LYS A 271 -7.33 -19.34 -9.06
C LYS A 271 -5.95 -18.74 -8.83
N HIS A 272 -5.33 -19.00 -7.68
CA HIS A 272 -3.98 -18.51 -7.38
C HIS A 272 -2.91 -19.04 -8.35
N SER A 273 -2.98 -20.29 -8.80
CA SER A 273 -1.99 -20.83 -9.73
C SER A 273 -2.03 -20.21 -11.13
N VAL A 274 -3.21 -19.72 -11.53
CA VAL A 274 -3.43 -19.05 -12.82
C VAL A 274 -3.16 -17.55 -12.71
N ASP A 275 -3.60 -16.93 -11.61
CA ASP A 275 -3.50 -15.48 -11.39
C ASP A 275 -2.11 -15.03 -10.95
N VAL A 276 -1.37 -15.87 -10.22
CA VAL A 276 0.03 -15.60 -9.91
C VAL A 276 0.82 -15.87 -11.18
N PRO A 277 1.52 -14.88 -11.76
CA PRO A 277 2.34 -15.10 -12.94
C PRO A 277 3.29 -16.25 -12.65
N SER A 278 3.13 -17.38 -13.35
CA SER A 278 4.11 -18.46 -13.28
C SER A 278 5.46 -17.83 -13.61
N ALA A 279 6.43 -18.02 -12.72
CA ALA A 279 7.77 -17.42 -12.82
C ALA A 279 8.56 -17.83 -14.08
N SER A 280 7.92 -18.51 -15.04
CA SER A 280 8.44 -19.01 -16.30
C SER A 280 8.54 -17.98 -17.43
N ALA A 281 8.04 -16.74 -17.26
CA ALA A 281 8.23 -15.68 -18.25
C ALA A 281 9.37 -14.74 -17.84
N SER A 282 10.60 -15.09 -18.24
CA SER A 282 11.76 -14.18 -18.37
C SER A 282 12.03 -13.18 -17.23
N ASN A 283 11.78 -13.55 -15.97
CA ASN A 283 12.43 -12.83 -14.87
C ASN A 283 13.92 -13.11 -15.04
N THR A 284 14.65 -12.22 -15.71
CA THR A 284 16.07 -12.02 -15.44
C THR A 284 16.16 -11.98 -13.94
N ASP A 285 16.65 -13.06 -13.32
CA ASP A 285 16.65 -13.20 -11.87
C ASP A 285 17.47 -12.02 -11.36
N ILE A 286 16.78 -11.01 -10.83
CA ILE A 286 17.43 -9.82 -10.31
C ILE A 286 18.07 -10.28 -9.01
N THR A 287 19.28 -10.80 -9.14
CA THR A 287 20.07 -11.28 -8.03
C THR A 287 20.50 -10.06 -7.22
N ILE A 288 20.05 -9.99 -5.98
CA ILE A 288 20.58 -9.07 -4.99
C ILE A 288 21.71 -9.82 -4.30
N SER A 289 22.93 -9.32 -4.37
CA SER A 289 24.09 -9.97 -3.75
C SER A 289 23.95 -9.98 -2.22
N SER A 290 24.64 -10.90 -1.54
CA SER A 290 24.61 -10.99 -0.08
C SER A 290 25.03 -9.69 0.62
N HIS A 291 25.92 -8.90 0.01
CA HIS A 291 26.31 -7.60 0.55
C HIS A 291 25.20 -6.56 0.38
N GLU A 292 24.59 -6.50 -0.80
CA GLU A 292 23.44 -5.61 -1.05
C GLU A 292 22.24 -5.98 -0.16
N GLU A 293 22.02 -7.25 0.13
CA GLU A 293 20.95 -7.69 1.03
C GLU A 293 21.18 -7.22 2.48
N GLN A 294 22.44 -7.17 2.93
CA GLN A 294 22.80 -6.59 4.23
C GLN A 294 22.55 -5.06 4.27
N VAL A 295 22.89 -4.35 3.19
CA VAL A 295 22.57 -2.91 3.04
C VAL A 295 21.07 -2.69 2.97
N LEU A 296 20.34 -3.56 2.27
CA LEU A 296 18.89 -3.47 2.16
C LEU A 296 18.21 -3.66 3.51
N ARG A 297 18.68 -4.60 4.34
CA ARG A 297 18.17 -4.75 5.72
C ARG A 297 18.40 -3.50 6.57
N TYR A 298 19.52 -2.82 6.38
CA TYR A 298 19.77 -1.54 7.05
C TYR A 298 18.76 -0.46 6.61
N ILE A 299 18.55 -0.30 5.30
CA ILE A 299 17.57 0.65 4.74
C ILE A 299 16.15 0.32 5.23
N ALA A 300 15.81 -0.97 5.29
CA ALA A 300 14.54 -1.45 5.82
C ALA A 300 14.30 -1.05 7.27
N GLY A 301 15.34 -0.80 8.06
CA GLY A 301 15.23 -0.23 9.41
C GLY A 301 15.17 1.29 9.46
N TYR A 302 15.86 1.97 8.56
CA TYR A 302 15.86 3.43 8.46
C TYR A 302 14.45 4.00 8.22
N ILE A 303 13.70 3.40 7.29
CA ILE A 303 12.37 3.86 6.89
C ILE A 303 11.35 3.82 8.03
N PRO A 304 11.06 2.67 8.68
CA PRO A 304 10.13 2.64 9.80
C PRO A 304 10.60 3.47 10.98
N HIS A 305 11.91 3.63 11.19
CA HIS A 305 12.42 4.53 12.22
C HIS A 305 12.04 5.99 11.95
N ALA A 306 12.23 6.47 10.72
CA ALA A 306 11.86 7.83 10.32
C ALA A 306 10.35 8.06 10.44
N LEU A 307 9.55 7.12 9.94
CA LEU A 307 8.09 7.17 10.04
C LEU A 307 7.59 7.09 11.48
N LEU A 308 8.19 6.24 12.32
CA LEU A 308 7.83 6.14 13.73
C LEU A 308 8.08 7.46 14.46
N ARG A 309 9.26 8.07 14.30
CA ARG A 309 9.57 9.38 14.90
C ARG A 309 8.60 10.46 14.46
N ARG A 310 8.14 10.39 13.21
CA ARG A 310 7.15 11.31 12.68
C ARG A 310 5.78 11.09 13.32
N TYR A 311 5.22 9.89 13.24
CA TYR A 311 3.88 9.61 13.74
C TYR A 311 3.75 9.75 15.26
N GLN A 312 4.85 9.58 16.00
CA GLN A 312 4.89 9.84 17.44
C GLN A 312 4.64 11.30 17.82
N ARG A 313 4.79 12.26 16.89
CA ARG A 313 4.49 13.68 17.14
C ARG A 313 3.00 13.97 17.13
N PHE A 314 2.20 13.09 16.53
CA PHE A 314 0.76 13.27 16.37
C PHE A 314 0.01 12.49 17.46
N SER A 315 -1.05 13.09 18.00
CA SER A 315 -1.88 12.48 19.05
C SER A 315 -3.11 11.75 18.53
N ASN A 316 -3.38 11.79 17.22
CA ASN A 316 -4.61 11.22 16.65
C ASN A 316 -4.61 9.68 16.65
N LYS A 317 -5.81 9.09 16.62
CA LYS A 317 -6.01 7.63 16.73
C LYS A 317 -5.29 6.87 15.62
N THR A 318 -5.35 7.38 14.39
CA THR A 318 -4.70 6.75 13.21
C THR A 318 -3.18 6.73 13.35
N ALA A 319 -2.56 7.81 13.79
CA ALA A 319 -1.13 7.88 14.06
C ALA A 319 -0.73 6.94 15.19
N GLN A 320 -1.52 6.81 16.25
CA GLN A 320 -1.28 5.82 17.30
C GLN A 320 -1.32 4.39 16.77
N VAL A 321 -2.26 4.07 15.87
CA VAL A 321 -2.30 2.76 15.18
C VAL A 321 -1.04 2.55 14.34
N TYR A 322 -0.61 3.55 13.56
CA TYR A 322 0.63 3.46 12.78
C TYR A 322 1.86 3.28 13.66
N VAL A 323 1.96 4.03 14.76
CA VAL A 323 3.03 3.88 15.75
C VAL A 323 3.05 2.46 16.31
N ALA A 324 1.90 1.90 16.68
CA ALA A 324 1.81 0.54 17.20
C ALA A 324 2.27 -0.51 16.17
N VAL A 325 1.90 -0.34 14.90
CA VAL A 325 2.33 -1.22 13.80
C VAL A 325 3.83 -1.11 13.55
N LEU A 326 4.35 0.10 13.39
CA LEU A 326 5.76 0.36 13.13
C LEU A 326 6.65 -0.10 14.30
N GLN A 327 6.17 -0.02 15.54
CA GLN A 327 6.88 -0.56 16.70
C GLN A 327 7.02 -2.09 16.64
N LYS A 328 6.00 -2.81 16.16
CA LYS A 328 6.06 -4.28 15.99
C LYS A 328 7.07 -4.72 14.93
N TRP A 329 7.43 -3.83 14.00
CA TRP A 329 8.45 -4.10 13.00
C TRP A 329 9.87 -4.11 13.57
N LYS A 330 10.05 -3.57 14.79
CA LYS A 330 11.32 -3.58 15.51
C LYS A 330 11.57 -4.95 16.15
N VAL A 331 12.79 -5.46 16.04
CA VAL A 331 13.20 -6.65 16.80
C VAL A 331 13.18 -6.32 18.29
N SER A 332 12.46 -7.13 19.06
CA SER A 332 12.38 -6.99 20.51
C SER A 332 13.67 -7.54 21.15
N ALA A 333 14.29 -6.77 22.05
CA ALA A 333 15.56 -7.13 22.70
C ALA A 333 15.47 -8.41 23.57
N VAL A 334 14.25 -8.82 23.94
CA VAL A 334 14.00 -9.94 24.87
C VAL A 334 13.98 -11.30 24.18
N THR A 335 13.66 -11.34 22.89
CA THR A 335 13.67 -12.59 22.11
C THR A 335 15.07 -12.83 21.58
N LYS A 336 15.80 -13.77 22.21
CA LYS A 336 16.92 -14.45 21.56
C LYS A 336 16.39 -14.99 20.23
N THR A 337 16.76 -14.34 19.13
CA THR A 337 16.30 -14.72 17.80
C THR A 337 16.72 -16.16 17.55
N GLN A 338 15.75 -17.03 17.28
CA GLN A 338 16.03 -18.31 16.66
C GLN A 338 16.88 -18.04 15.42
N THR A 339 17.95 -18.82 15.23
CA THR A 339 18.79 -18.70 14.03
C THR A 339 17.92 -18.98 12.81
N THR A 340 17.66 -17.95 12.00
CA THR A 340 16.91 -18.09 10.76
C THR A 340 17.87 -18.23 9.59
N PHE A 341 17.39 -18.74 8.45
CA PHE A 341 18.18 -18.77 7.22
C PHE A 341 18.58 -17.36 6.71
N LEU A 342 18.00 -16.30 7.28
CA LEU A 342 18.28 -14.90 6.95
C LEU A 342 19.31 -14.24 7.88
N GLU A 343 19.92 -14.99 8.80
CA GLU A 343 20.90 -14.46 9.75
C GLU A 343 22.06 -13.72 9.06
N TYR A 344 22.48 -14.21 7.88
CA TYR A 344 23.56 -13.59 7.10
C TYR A 344 23.26 -12.12 6.71
N THR A 345 21.98 -11.73 6.64
CA THR A 345 21.57 -10.36 6.30
C THR A 345 21.79 -9.37 7.44
N LYS A 346 21.98 -9.84 8.68
CA LYS A 346 22.17 -9.01 9.88
C LYS A 346 23.62 -8.60 10.10
N GLY A 347 24.57 -9.37 9.55
CA GLY A 347 25.99 -9.25 9.89
C GLY A 347 26.60 -7.86 9.73
N TRP A 348 26.24 -7.09 8.69
CA TRP A 348 26.71 -5.71 8.55
C TRP A 348 26.04 -4.77 9.55
N VAL A 349 24.72 -4.85 9.69
CA VAL A 349 23.93 -4.03 10.62
C VAL A 349 24.45 -4.18 12.04
N ASP A 350 24.71 -5.41 12.48
CA ASP A 350 25.21 -5.69 13.81
C ASP A 350 26.60 -5.10 14.05
N ARG A 351 27.48 -5.12 13.04
CA ARG A 351 28.82 -4.51 13.11
C ARG A 351 28.78 -2.99 13.20
N VAL A 352 27.84 -2.34 12.50
CA VAL A 352 27.71 -0.87 12.50
C VAL A 352 26.83 -0.35 13.63
N ASN A 353 26.06 -1.23 14.29
CA ASN A 353 25.15 -0.83 15.35
C ASN A 353 25.89 -0.38 16.61
N ARG A 354 25.68 0.88 17.00
CA ARG A 354 26.19 1.46 18.25
C ARG A 354 25.09 1.68 19.30
N GLY A 355 23.99 0.94 19.19
CA GLY A 355 22.82 1.04 20.08
C GLY A 355 21.72 1.99 19.60
N GLY A 356 21.93 2.71 18.48
CA GLY A 356 20.96 3.65 17.92
C GLY A 356 20.17 3.13 16.71
N LEU A 357 20.50 1.96 16.18
CA LEU A 357 19.85 1.47 14.96
C LEU A 357 18.49 0.81 15.23
N PHE A 358 17.57 1.01 14.29
CA PHE A 358 16.27 0.34 14.29
C PHE A 358 16.39 -1.02 13.59
N LEU A 359 16.63 -2.06 14.38
CA LEU A 359 16.73 -3.43 13.87
C LEU A 359 15.33 -3.94 13.51
N VAL A 360 15.17 -4.49 12.30
CA VAL A 360 13.88 -4.97 11.80
C VAL A 360 13.76 -6.49 11.81
N THR A 361 12.51 -6.96 11.94
CA THR A 361 12.18 -8.38 11.83
C THR A 361 12.42 -8.91 10.41
N ASP A 362 12.50 -10.24 10.30
CA ASP A 362 12.72 -10.91 9.01
C ASP A 362 11.60 -10.65 8.00
N ASP A 363 10.34 -10.55 8.47
CA ASP A 363 9.18 -10.24 7.62
C ASP A 363 9.28 -8.85 6.99
N VAL A 364 9.74 -7.85 7.76
CA VAL A 364 9.92 -6.48 7.27
C VAL A 364 11.04 -6.42 6.25
N TYR A 365 12.15 -7.12 6.51
CA TYR A 365 13.23 -7.26 5.53
C TYR A 365 12.75 -7.92 4.24
N LEU A 366 11.99 -9.02 4.32
CA LEU A 366 11.47 -9.72 3.14
C LEU A 366 10.51 -8.85 2.32
N PHE A 367 9.67 -8.04 2.98
CA PHE A 367 8.84 -7.04 2.30
C PHE A 367 9.70 -6.07 1.48
N PHE A 368 10.70 -5.43 2.10
CA PHE A 368 11.58 -4.50 1.37
C PHE A 368 12.43 -5.19 0.30
N ARG A 369 12.77 -6.48 0.47
CA ARG A 369 13.42 -7.30 -0.57
C ARG A 369 12.53 -7.44 -1.81
N VAL A 370 11.24 -7.69 -1.64
CA VAL A 370 10.29 -7.75 -2.76
C VAL A 370 10.15 -6.37 -3.41
N VAL A 371 10.03 -5.30 -2.61
CA VAL A 371 9.97 -3.92 -3.12
C VAL A 371 11.22 -3.59 -3.95
N GLU A 372 12.43 -3.90 -3.46
CA GLU A 372 13.68 -3.65 -4.20
C GLU A 372 13.75 -4.41 -5.53
N LYS A 373 13.25 -5.64 -5.58
CA LYS A 373 13.18 -6.39 -6.85
C LYS A 373 12.34 -5.64 -7.88
N VAL A 374 11.18 -5.12 -7.49
CA VAL A 374 10.31 -4.31 -8.38
C VAL A 374 10.97 -2.98 -8.75
N VAL A 375 11.68 -2.34 -7.82
CA VAL A 375 12.44 -1.13 -8.13
C VAL A 375 13.48 -1.43 -9.21
N ARG A 376 14.25 -2.51 -9.08
CA ARG A 376 15.31 -2.90 -10.02
C ARG A 376 14.79 -3.34 -11.40
N THR A 377 13.56 -3.86 -11.51
CA THR A 377 12.99 -4.13 -12.85
C THR A 377 12.76 -2.86 -13.64
N THR A 378 12.54 -1.73 -12.96
CA THR A 378 12.23 -0.44 -13.59
C THR A 378 13.46 0.48 -13.62
N ALA A 379 14.12 0.70 -12.49
CA ALA A 379 15.35 1.47 -12.36
C ALA A 379 16.59 0.59 -12.62
N ASN A 380 16.87 0.35 -13.90
CA ASN A 380 18.01 -0.43 -14.37
C ASN A 380 18.89 0.34 -15.35
N PHE A 381 20.06 -0.24 -15.66
CA PHE A 381 21.04 0.34 -16.57
C PHE A 381 20.51 0.52 -18.00
N ASP A 382 19.55 -0.30 -18.44
CA ASP A 382 18.98 -0.17 -19.78
C ASP A 382 18.14 1.10 -19.92
N GLN A 383 17.37 1.47 -18.88
CA GLN A 383 16.63 2.75 -18.89
C GLN A 383 17.57 3.95 -18.93
N VAL A 384 18.70 3.85 -18.22
CA VAL A 384 19.77 4.83 -18.25
C VAL A 384 20.35 4.98 -19.66
N CYS A 385 20.65 3.87 -20.33
CA CYS A 385 21.20 3.89 -21.68
C CYS A 385 20.22 4.42 -22.73
N LYS A 386 18.91 4.30 -22.47
CA LYS A 386 17.84 4.76 -23.38
C LYS A 386 17.43 6.22 -23.15
N HIS A 387 18.05 6.93 -22.19
CA HIS A 387 17.69 8.30 -21.80
C HIS A 387 16.21 8.51 -21.43
N LYS A 388 15.53 7.44 -20.99
CA LYS A 388 14.12 7.47 -20.54
C LYS A 388 14.05 7.51 -19.02
N LEU A 389 14.46 8.63 -18.43
CA LEU A 389 14.47 8.81 -16.97
C LEU A 389 13.27 9.61 -16.45
N THR A 390 12.50 10.26 -17.33
CA THR A 390 11.28 10.99 -16.97
C THR A 390 10.18 10.00 -16.59
N GLY A 391 9.49 10.25 -15.47
CA GLY A 391 8.39 9.41 -14.99
C GLY A 391 8.79 8.11 -14.28
N ILE A 392 10.08 7.90 -13.98
CA ILE A 392 10.55 6.62 -13.41
C ILE A 392 9.97 6.32 -12.04
N LYS A 393 9.73 7.35 -11.22
CA LYS A 393 9.14 7.22 -9.88
C LYS A 393 7.70 6.71 -10.00
N GLU A 394 6.94 7.28 -10.92
CA GLU A 394 5.55 6.94 -11.20
C GLU A 394 5.42 5.52 -11.75
N ASP A 395 6.33 5.12 -12.64
CA ASP A 395 6.38 3.76 -13.19
C ASP A 395 6.70 2.73 -12.11
N ILE A 396 7.68 3.01 -11.24
CA ILE A 396 8.00 2.16 -10.08
C ILE A 396 6.78 2.02 -9.16
N MET A 397 6.14 3.15 -8.79
CA MET A 397 4.97 3.13 -7.92
C MET A 397 3.83 2.31 -8.52
N LYS A 398 3.53 2.49 -9.81
CA LYS A 398 2.52 1.70 -10.53
C LYS A 398 2.84 0.20 -10.54
N ASN A 399 4.10 -0.16 -10.71
CA ASN A 399 4.55 -1.55 -10.67
C ASN A 399 4.46 -2.14 -9.26
N LEU A 400 4.71 -1.34 -8.21
CA LEU A 400 4.57 -1.76 -6.82
C LEU A 400 3.11 -1.96 -6.42
N GLU A 401 2.22 -1.04 -6.82
CA GLU A 401 0.77 -1.11 -6.57
C GLU A 401 0.15 -2.41 -7.09
N SER A 402 0.58 -2.84 -8.27
CA SER A 402 0.07 -4.04 -8.94
C SER A 402 0.81 -5.33 -8.56
N ASN A 403 1.88 -5.24 -7.75
CA ASN A 403 2.67 -6.40 -7.41
C ASN A 403 1.98 -7.25 -6.32
N TYR A 404 1.67 -8.51 -6.66
CA TYR A 404 1.04 -9.45 -5.74
C TYR A 404 1.85 -9.68 -4.46
N LEU A 405 3.16 -9.89 -4.57
CA LEU A 405 4.00 -10.22 -3.42
C LEU A 405 4.13 -9.05 -2.45
N VAL A 406 4.26 -7.81 -2.95
CA VAL A 406 4.27 -6.60 -2.11
C VAL A 406 2.99 -6.51 -1.28
N ASN A 407 1.83 -6.64 -1.94
CA ASN A 407 0.52 -6.60 -1.29
C ASN A 407 0.30 -7.77 -0.31
N HIS A 408 0.80 -8.96 -0.66
CA HIS A 408 0.71 -10.15 0.17
C HIS A 408 1.50 -9.98 1.48
N TYR A 409 2.78 -9.58 1.40
CA TYR A 409 3.59 -9.33 2.60
C TYR A 409 3.00 -8.21 3.45
N TRP A 410 2.55 -7.12 2.82
CA TRP A 410 1.91 -6.02 3.52
C TRP A 410 0.71 -6.50 4.34
N SER A 411 -0.26 -7.12 3.67
CA SER A 411 -1.54 -7.49 4.29
C SER A 411 -1.38 -8.59 5.33
N THR A 412 -0.64 -9.65 4.99
CA THR A 412 -0.61 -10.87 5.82
C THR A 412 0.42 -10.81 6.96
N ARG A 413 1.51 -10.06 6.80
CA ARG A 413 2.62 -10.05 7.76
C ARG A 413 2.80 -8.74 8.50
N LEU A 414 2.66 -7.60 7.81
CA LEU A 414 3.10 -6.31 8.35
C LEU A 414 1.96 -5.45 8.92
N ALA A 415 0.82 -5.39 8.23
CA ALA A 415 -0.29 -4.50 8.55
C ALA A 415 -1.51 -5.25 9.12
N CYS A 416 -1.32 -6.49 9.59
CA CYS A 416 -2.41 -7.34 10.08
C CYS A 416 -3.20 -6.77 11.27
N SER A 417 -2.65 -5.80 12.01
CA SER A 417 -3.35 -5.14 13.12
C SER A 417 -4.06 -3.84 12.74
N ILE A 418 -4.03 -3.41 11.47
CA ILE A 418 -4.81 -2.26 11.01
C ILE A 418 -6.15 -2.76 10.50
N THR A 419 -7.24 -2.39 11.18
CA THR A 419 -8.61 -2.77 10.80
C THR A 419 -9.15 -1.92 9.65
N SER A 420 -8.82 -0.63 9.63
CA SER A 420 -9.26 0.28 8.57
C SER A 420 -8.45 0.06 7.29
N GLU A 421 -9.14 -0.31 6.21
CA GLU A 421 -8.54 -0.48 4.89
C GLU A 421 -7.90 0.81 4.37
N LYS A 422 -8.63 1.93 4.48
CA LYS A 422 -8.14 3.27 4.09
C LYS A 422 -6.84 3.63 4.82
N ALA A 423 -6.78 3.39 6.14
CA ALA A 423 -5.58 3.66 6.93
C ALA A 423 -4.40 2.75 6.55
N SER A 424 -4.67 1.46 6.31
CA SER A 424 -3.63 0.51 5.92
C SER A 424 -3.02 0.85 4.55
N ILE A 425 -3.85 1.23 3.57
CA ILE A 425 -3.40 1.66 2.25
C ILE A 425 -2.60 2.98 2.35
N ALA A 426 -3.06 3.95 3.13
CA ALA A 426 -2.36 5.22 3.31
C ALA A 426 -0.97 5.04 3.94
N LEU A 427 -0.83 4.13 4.91
CA LEU A 427 0.47 3.81 5.48
C LEU A 427 1.37 3.07 4.47
N LEU A 428 0.83 2.12 3.70
CA LEU A 428 1.58 1.44 2.63
C LEU A 428 2.12 2.44 1.61
N GLU A 429 1.26 3.34 1.12
CA GLU A 429 1.63 4.40 0.19
C GLU A 429 2.77 5.25 0.73
N THR A 430 2.67 5.66 2.00
CA THR A 430 3.72 6.44 2.67
C THR A 430 5.04 5.66 2.71
N VAL A 431 5.01 4.38 3.09
CA VAL A 431 6.20 3.53 3.17
C VAL A 431 6.85 3.33 1.80
N LEU A 432 6.04 3.00 0.79
CA LEU A 432 6.53 2.77 -0.58
C LEU A 432 7.06 4.06 -1.19
N SER A 433 6.34 5.17 -1.08
CA SER A 433 6.77 6.47 -1.58
C SER A 433 8.11 6.90 -0.96
N TYR A 434 8.27 6.68 0.35
CA TYR A 434 9.52 7.00 1.06
C TYR A 434 10.69 6.12 0.57
N TYR A 435 10.45 4.82 0.37
CA TYR A 435 11.45 3.90 -0.18
C TYR A 435 11.84 4.28 -1.62
N VAL A 436 10.86 4.46 -2.50
CA VAL A 436 11.08 4.77 -3.91
C VAL A 436 11.81 6.08 -4.08
N SER A 437 11.43 7.11 -3.32
CA SER A 437 12.11 8.42 -3.38
C SER A 437 13.59 8.30 -2.96
N LEU A 438 13.88 7.55 -1.89
CA LEU A 438 15.25 7.25 -1.48
C LEU A 438 16.04 6.54 -2.59
N ARG A 439 15.45 5.53 -3.23
CA ARG A 439 16.11 4.76 -4.29
C ARG A 439 16.31 5.57 -5.57
N CYS A 440 15.31 6.32 -6.02
CA CYS A 440 15.41 7.19 -7.20
C CYS A 440 16.52 8.24 -7.02
N ARG A 441 16.64 8.82 -5.81
CA ARG A 441 17.75 9.73 -5.50
C ARG A 441 19.11 9.05 -5.61
N SER A 442 19.29 7.93 -4.93
CA SER A 442 20.57 7.18 -5.01
C SER A 442 20.90 6.74 -6.43
N PHE A 443 19.89 6.40 -7.22
CA PHE A 443 20.04 6.03 -8.63
C PHE A 443 20.47 7.22 -9.50
N ALA A 444 19.86 8.39 -9.31
CA ALA A 444 20.24 9.61 -9.99
C ALA A 444 21.67 10.04 -9.63
N GLU A 445 22.04 9.98 -8.35
CA GLU A 445 23.41 10.28 -7.89
C GLU A 445 24.45 9.32 -8.53
N ALA A 446 24.15 8.03 -8.58
CA ALA A 446 25.01 7.04 -9.24
C ALA A 446 25.12 7.30 -10.75
N TYR A 447 24.02 7.64 -11.42
CA TYR A 447 24.00 8.00 -12.83
C TYR A 447 24.90 9.21 -13.11
N MET A 448 24.78 10.28 -12.31
CA MET A 448 25.59 11.49 -12.44
C MET A 448 27.08 11.21 -12.28
N LEU A 449 27.46 10.31 -11.37
CA LEU A 449 28.85 9.88 -11.24
C LEU A 449 29.35 9.19 -12.53
N VAL A 450 28.57 8.27 -13.09
CA VAL A 450 28.94 7.54 -14.32
C VAL A 450 29.04 8.47 -15.53
N THR A 451 28.08 9.39 -15.72
CA THR A 451 28.10 10.34 -16.84
C THR A 451 29.27 11.32 -16.71
N ASN A 452 29.54 11.85 -15.52
CA ASN A 452 30.68 12.72 -15.27
C ASN A 452 32.02 12.02 -15.57
N HIS A 453 32.15 10.73 -15.25
CA HIS A 453 33.33 9.94 -15.60
C HIS A 453 33.49 9.73 -17.11
N ARG A 454 32.39 9.51 -17.85
CA ARG A 454 32.42 9.41 -19.32
C ARG A 454 32.82 10.74 -19.97
N ASN A 455 32.28 11.86 -19.49
CA ASN A 455 32.55 13.19 -20.03
C ASN A 455 33.97 13.70 -19.71
N LYS A 456 34.56 13.31 -18.57
CA LYS A 456 35.97 13.61 -18.26
C LYS A 456 36.95 12.96 -19.25
N ASN A 457 36.57 11.86 -19.91
CA ASN A 457 37.37 11.27 -21.00
C ASN A 457 37.18 11.98 -22.36
N ALA A 458 36.15 12.81 -22.52
CA ALA A 458 35.90 13.60 -23.73
C ALA A 458 36.64 14.95 -23.74
N SER A 459 37.05 15.47 -22.58
CA SER A 459 37.78 16.74 -22.48
C SER A 459 39.22 16.56 -21.96
N LYS A 460 40.08 15.91 -22.76
CA LYS A 460 41.55 16.02 -22.64
C LYS A 460 42.13 17.13 -23.53
N LYS A 461 41.30 18.04 -24.05
CA LYS A 461 41.75 19.12 -24.95
C LYS A 461 42.19 20.40 -24.23
N GLY A 462 42.05 20.45 -22.90
CA GLY A 462 42.45 21.61 -22.07
C GLY A 462 43.61 21.37 -21.11
N GLU A 463 44.17 20.15 -21.03
CA GLU A 463 45.30 19.86 -20.14
C GLU A 463 46.64 20.25 -20.81
N LYS A 464 46.74 21.52 -21.20
CA LYS A 464 48.00 22.18 -21.51
C LYS A 464 48.16 23.36 -20.54
N CYS A 465 49.31 23.37 -19.87
CA CYS A 465 49.85 24.43 -19.03
C CYS A 465 49.33 24.51 -17.59
N LEU A 466 49.93 23.71 -16.70
CA LEU A 466 50.80 24.25 -15.64
C LEU A 466 51.55 23.09 -14.97
N ARG A 467 52.89 23.21 -14.92
CA ARG A 467 53.91 22.24 -14.44
C ARG A 467 54.61 21.39 -15.51
N LYS A 468 55.33 22.06 -16.40
CA LYS A 468 56.60 21.56 -16.97
C LYS A 468 57.73 22.50 -16.54
N SER A 469 58.19 22.38 -15.29
CA SER A 469 59.51 22.86 -14.86
C SER A 469 59.74 22.57 -13.37
N LEU A 470 59.91 21.31 -13.00
CA LEU A 470 60.68 20.92 -11.82
C LEU A 470 61.34 19.57 -12.15
N ASN A 471 62.37 19.65 -12.97
CA ASN A 471 63.47 18.69 -13.08
C ASN A 471 64.57 19.36 -13.88
N LYS A 472 65.44 20.09 -13.16
CA LYS A 472 66.82 20.42 -13.53
C LYS A 472 67.50 21.17 -12.37
N SER A 473 68.08 20.43 -11.45
CA SER A 473 69.48 20.51 -10.96
C SER A 473 69.63 19.59 -9.77
#